data_AF-A0A482M5H7-F1
#
_entry.id   AF-A0A482M5H7-F1
#
_cell.length_a   1.000
_cell.length_b   1.000
_cell.length_c   1.000
_cell.angle_alpha   90.00
_cell.angle_beta   90.00
_cell.angle_gamma   90.00
#
_symmetry.space_group_name_H-M   'P 1'
#
loop_
_entity.id
_entity.type
_entity.pdbx_description
1 polymer ?
#
loop_
_entity_poly.entity_id
_entity_poly.type
_entity_poly.pdbx_seq_one_letter_code
_entity_poly.pdbx_strand_id
1 'polypeptide(L)'
;MAPSPEQQKLRLPPNVQVRRRGNTYVICYCNNEVGGVVVTETPSGDTQLRPYVKDPVELNKDIVALVAQQMADALIEHAGRQPDGTIPSPPAPIPGTKLLENTMFPCSRCGRITARLVFAPECASEADMLSLGERLRNDVRYAPYPVWLIGAPDSEDDSVARHLTLQLAPIRGEVYREHPDKMNSRLMELDDKHHC
;
A
#
# COMPACT_ATOMS: atom_id res chain seq x y z
N MET A 1 -20.84 28.01 12.13
CA MET A 1 -20.39 27.56 10.80
C MET A 1 -19.27 26.56 11.02
N ALA A 2 -19.57 25.26 10.90
CA ALA A 2 -18.52 24.25 10.90
C ALA A 2 -17.75 24.35 9.57
N PRO A 3 -16.42 24.24 9.55
CA PRO A 3 -15.67 24.23 8.31
C PRO A 3 -16.06 22.98 7.50
N SER A 4 -16.35 23.19 6.21
CA SER A 4 -16.54 22.10 5.25
C SER A 4 -15.28 21.24 5.24
N PRO A 5 -15.37 19.91 5.35
CA PRO A 5 -14.19 19.05 5.24
C PRO A 5 -13.65 19.22 3.82
N GLU A 6 -12.42 19.72 3.70
CA GLU A 6 -11.71 19.68 2.43
C GLU A 6 -11.69 18.22 1.96
N GLN A 7 -12.51 17.91 0.95
CA GLN A 7 -12.54 16.60 0.35
C GLN A 7 -11.13 16.34 -0.18
N GLN A 8 -10.44 15.38 0.42
CA GLN A 8 -9.19 14.82 -0.07
C GLN A 8 -9.44 14.38 -1.53
N LYS A 9 -9.06 15.26 -2.45
CA LYS A 9 -9.33 15.06 -3.87
C LYS A 9 -8.27 14.09 -4.36
N LEU A 10 -8.70 12.88 -4.73
CA LEU A 10 -7.84 11.92 -5.42
C LEU A 10 -7.12 12.65 -6.55
N ARG A 11 -5.80 12.47 -6.66
CA ARG A 11 -4.97 13.06 -7.72
C ARG A 11 -5.09 12.21 -8.97
N LEU A 12 -6.27 12.29 -9.58
CA LEU A 12 -6.61 11.51 -10.77
C LEU A 12 -5.94 12.12 -12.02
N PRO A 13 -5.46 11.29 -12.96
CA PRO A 13 -5.07 11.77 -14.28
C PRO A 13 -6.22 12.54 -14.97
N PRO A 14 -5.92 13.52 -15.86
CA PRO A 14 -6.93 14.42 -16.42
C PRO A 14 -8.07 13.72 -17.18
N ASN A 15 -7.83 12.51 -17.68
CA ASN A 15 -8.80 11.72 -18.44
C ASN A 15 -9.50 10.63 -17.60
N VAL A 16 -9.19 10.56 -16.30
CA VAL A 16 -9.75 9.57 -15.37
C VAL A 16 -10.80 10.25 -14.49
N GLN A 17 -12.01 9.70 -14.47
CA GLN A 17 -13.09 10.12 -13.60
C GLN A 17 -13.49 8.96 -12.71
N VAL A 18 -13.79 9.24 -11.44
CA VAL A 18 -14.33 8.27 -10.50
C VAL A 18 -15.74 8.71 -10.10
N ARG A 19 -16.72 7.81 -10.22
CA ARG A 19 -18.13 8.06 -9.89
C ARG A 19 -18.63 7.03 -8.89
N ARG A 20 -19.23 7.48 -7.79
CA ARG A 20 -19.86 6.57 -6.83
C ARG A 20 -21.21 6.08 -7.36
N ARG A 21 -21.40 4.76 -7.37
CA ARG A 21 -22.65 4.06 -7.71
C ARG A 21 -22.93 3.02 -6.64
N GLY A 22 -23.78 3.38 -5.67
CA GLY A 22 -24.02 2.55 -4.48
C GLY A 22 -22.75 2.41 -3.64
N ASN A 23 -22.32 1.16 -3.44
CA ASN A 23 -21.09 0.79 -2.74
C ASN A 23 -19.87 0.69 -3.67
N THR A 24 -20.02 1.01 -4.96
CA THR A 24 -18.94 0.88 -5.96
C THR A 24 -18.48 2.24 -6.44
N TYR A 25 -17.18 2.44 -6.56
CA TYR A 25 -16.57 3.58 -7.24
C TYR A 25 -16.20 3.16 -8.66
N VAL A 26 -17.01 3.57 -9.63
CA VAL A 26 -16.82 3.27 -11.06
C VAL A 26 -15.74 4.19 -11.61
N ILE A 27 -14.76 3.61 -12.29
CA ILE A 27 -13.63 4.33 -12.90
C ILE A 27 -13.88 4.42 -14.40
N CYS A 28 -13.89 5.65 -14.91
CA CYS A 28 -14.04 5.96 -16.32
C CYS A 28 -12.75 6.57 -16.86
N TYR A 29 -12.28 6.08 -18.00
CA TYR A 29 -11.20 6.69 -18.78
C TYR A 29 -11.76 7.16 -20.13
N CYS A 30 -11.55 8.43 -20.47
CA CYS A 30 -12.12 9.02 -21.70
C CYS A 30 -13.63 8.76 -21.84
N ASN A 31 -14.38 8.89 -20.74
CA ASN A 31 -15.82 8.61 -20.61
C ASN A 31 -16.26 7.14 -20.77
N ASN A 32 -15.35 6.20 -20.97
CA ASN A 32 -15.65 4.76 -20.98
C ASN A 32 -15.34 4.14 -19.63
N GLU A 33 -16.23 3.29 -19.12
CA GLU A 33 -15.96 2.51 -17.91
C GLU A 33 -14.83 1.51 -18.17
N VAL A 34 -13.74 1.63 -17.41
CA VAL A 34 -12.59 0.71 -17.48
C VAL A 34 -12.58 -0.30 -16.34
N GLY A 35 -13.33 -0.03 -15.26
CA GLY A 35 -13.41 -0.86 -14.07
C GLY A 35 -13.96 -0.09 -12.90
N GLY A 36 -13.62 -0.50 -11.69
CA GLY A 36 -14.02 0.17 -10.48
C GLY A 36 -13.43 -0.43 -9.23
N VAL A 37 -13.82 0.12 -8.08
CA VAL A 37 -13.47 -0.38 -6.76
C VAL A 37 -14.77 -0.60 -5.99
N VAL A 38 -15.08 -1.85 -5.66
CA VAL A 38 -16.21 -2.17 -4.79
C VAL A 38 -15.77 -1.96 -3.35
N VAL A 39 -16.57 -1.23 -2.59
CA VAL A 39 -16.38 -1.04 -1.16
C VAL A 39 -17.33 -1.99 -0.44
N THR A 40 -16.76 -2.86 0.37
CA THR A 40 -17.52 -3.81 1.18
C THR A 40 -17.10 -3.67 2.63
N GLU A 41 -18.06 -3.73 3.54
CA GLU A 41 -17.77 -3.85 4.96
C GLU A 41 -17.52 -5.33 5.30
N THR A 42 -16.51 -5.62 6.11
CA THR A 42 -16.31 -6.96 6.66
C THR A 42 -17.34 -7.22 7.76
N PRO A 43 -17.61 -8.50 8.09
CA PRO A 43 -18.38 -8.82 9.30
C PRO A 43 -17.82 -8.23 10.60
N SER A 44 -16.53 -7.85 10.58
CA SER A 44 -15.81 -7.20 11.68
C SER A 44 -16.00 -5.67 11.72
N GLY A 45 -16.68 -5.08 10.73
CA GLY A 45 -16.89 -3.63 10.60
C GLY A 45 -15.81 -2.88 9.80
N ASP A 46 -14.82 -3.58 9.22
CA ASP A 46 -13.74 -2.95 8.45
C ASP A 46 -14.15 -2.65 7.01
N THR A 47 -13.64 -1.55 6.45
CA THR A 47 -13.85 -1.22 5.04
C THR A 47 -12.82 -1.93 4.15
N GLN A 48 -13.29 -2.79 3.24
CA GLN A 48 -12.47 -3.42 2.19
C GLN A 48 -12.68 -2.73 0.84
N LEU A 49 -11.58 -2.48 0.14
CA LEU A 49 -11.56 -2.04 -1.25
C LEU A 49 -11.25 -3.23 -2.17
N ARG A 50 -12.13 -3.51 -3.12
CA ARG A 50 -11.98 -4.61 -4.09
C ARG A 50 -11.97 -4.06 -5.51
N PRO A 51 -10.79 -3.81 -6.10
CA PRO A 51 -10.70 -3.36 -7.48
C PRO A 51 -11.14 -4.45 -8.46
N TYR A 52 -11.81 -4.04 -9.54
CA TYR A 52 -12.14 -4.88 -10.69
C TYR A 52 -11.86 -4.12 -11.99
N VAL A 53 -11.46 -4.86 -13.01
CA VAL A 53 -11.22 -4.31 -14.36
C VAL A 53 -12.30 -4.87 -15.27
N LYS A 54 -12.98 -4.01 -16.02
CA LYS A 54 -14.05 -4.42 -16.94
C LYS A 54 -13.47 -5.10 -18.17
N ASP A 55 -12.54 -4.42 -18.84
CA ASP A 55 -11.79 -4.93 -19.99
C ASP A 55 -10.30 -4.98 -19.62
N PRO A 56 -9.68 -6.18 -19.49
CA PRO A 56 -8.36 -6.36 -18.88
C PRO A 56 -7.19 -6.05 -19.83
N VAL A 57 -7.28 -4.93 -20.55
CA VAL A 57 -6.12 -4.35 -21.27
C VAL A 57 -5.19 -3.67 -20.27
N GLU A 58 -3.88 -3.68 -20.55
CA GLU A 58 -2.85 -3.18 -19.62
C GLU A 58 -3.11 -1.75 -19.15
N LEU A 59 -3.54 -0.86 -20.05
CA LEU A 59 -3.90 0.51 -19.70
C LEU A 59 -5.03 0.58 -18.66
N ASN A 60 -6.06 -0.25 -18.79
CA ASN A 60 -7.18 -0.27 -17.86
C ASN A 60 -6.76 -0.83 -16.50
N LYS A 61 -5.93 -1.88 -16.48
CA LYS A 61 -5.34 -2.42 -15.26
C LYS A 61 -4.53 -1.36 -14.53
N ASP A 62 -3.68 -0.63 -15.26
CA ASP A 62 -2.84 0.44 -14.72
C ASP A 62 -3.68 1.58 -14.12
N ILE A 63 -4.72 2.02 -14.82
CA ILE A 63 -5.64 3.06 -14.32
C ILE A 63 -6.39 2.59 -13.07
N VAL A 64 -6.94 1.38 -13.08
CA VAL A 64 -7.69 0.85 -11.94
C VAL A 64 -6.77 0.66 -10.72
N ALA A 65 -5.56 0.13 -10.91
CA ALA A 65 -4.57 -0.03 -9.85
C ALA A 65 -4.16 1.32 -9.24
N LEU A 66 -3.89 2.33 -10.08
CA LEU A 66 -3.57 3.68 -9.61
C LEU A 66 -4.68 4.27 -8.73
N VAL A 67 -5.94 4.18 -9.18
CA VAL A 67 -7.07 4.70 -8.41
C VAL A 67 -7.28 3.92 -7.12
N ALA A 68 -7.19 2.59 -7.17
CA ALA A 68 -7.34 1.74 -6.00
C ALA A 68 -6.27 2.04 -4.94
N GLN A 69 -5.02 2.25 -5.36
CA GLN A 69 -3.94 2.65 -4.47
C GLN A 69 -4.23 4.00 -3.81
N GLN A 70 -4.60 5.03 -4.59
CA GLN A 70 -4.92 6.34 -4.01
C GLN A 70 -6.11 6.30 -3.05
N MET A 71 -7.11 5.45 -3.32
CA MET A 71 -8.24 5.25 -2.41
C MET A 71 -7.81 4.56 -1.12
N ALA A 72 -6.94 3.56 -1.20
CA ALA A 72 -6.38 2.90 -0.02
C ALA A 72 -5.58 3.89 0.83
N ASP A 73 -4.68 4.64 0.20
CA ASP A 73 -3.87 5.67 0.86
C ASP A 73 -4.76 6.70 1.56
N ALA A 74 -5.81 7.19 0.89
CA ALA A 74 -6.75 8.14 1.48
C ALA A 74 -7.52 7.58 2.69
N LEU A 75 -7.92 6.30 2.67
CA LEU A 75 -8.56 5.65 3.82
C LEU A 75 -7.60 5.57 5.03
N ILE A 76 -6.33 5.26 4.78
CA ILE A 76 -5.30 5.16 5.82
C ILE A 76 -4.97 6.55 6.38
N GLU A 77 -4.77 7.54 5.51
CA GLU A 77 -4.57 8.94 5.92
C GLU A 77 -5.74 9.45 6.76
N HIS A 78 -6.97 9.05 6.42
CA HIS A 78 -8.15 9.40 7.20
C HIS A 78 -8.14 8.71 8.58
N ALA A 79 -7.83 7.42 8.64
CA ALA A 79 -7.74 6.67 9.89
C ALA A 79 -6.65 7.23 10.82
N GLY A 80 -5.48 7.58 10.28
CA GLY A 80 -4.37 8.15 11.05
C GLY A 80 -4.64 9.56 11.63
N ARG A 81 -5.68 10.26 11.16
CA ARG A 81 -6.13 11.54 11.73
C ARG A 81 -7.19 11.38 12.83
N GLN A 82 -7.74 10.20 13.02
CA GLN A 82 -8.72 9.94 14.07
C GLN A 82 -7.98 9.70 15.41
N PRO A 83 -8.41 10.34 16.51
CA PRO A 83 -7.72 10.25 17.81
C PRO A 83 -7.73 8.84 18.42
N ASP A 84 -8.58 7.93 17.93
CA ASP A 84 -8.70 6.56 18.44
C ASP A 84 -7.76 5.53 17.80
N GLY A 85 -6.92 5.91 16.82
CA GLY A 85 -5.84 5.04 16.33
C GLY A 85 -6.28 3.67 15.79
N THR A 86 -7.57 3.46 15.51
CA THR A 86 -8.10 2.22 14.94
C THR A 86 -7.61 2.11 13.50
N ILE A 87 -6.45 1.50 13.33
CA ILE A 87 -5.98 1.02 12.05
C ILE A 87 -6.95 -0.10 11.63
N PRO A 88 -7.59 -0.03 10.45
CA PRO A 88 -8.48 -1.09 10.00
C PRO A 88 -7.76 -2.43 10.02
N SER A 89 -8.41 -3.46 10.55
CA SER A 89 -7.79 -4.79 10.61
C SER A 89 -7.55 -5.30 9.19
N PRO A 90 -6.43 -5.99 8.93
CA PRO A 90 -6.17 -6.55 7.61
C PRO A 90 -7.31 -7.50 7.22
N PRO A 91 -7.68 -7.54 5.92
CA PRO A 91 -8.80 -8.37 5.46
C PRO A 91 -8.60 -9.84 5.85
N ALA A 92 -9.69 -10.53 6.18
CA ALA A 92 -9.68 -11.98 6.34
C ALA A 92 -9.08 -12.64 5.07
N PRO A 93 -8.09 -13.55 5.21
CA PRO A 93 -7.45 -14.17 4.05
C PRO A 93 -8.51 -14.86 3.18
N ILE A 94 -8.46 -14.62 1.87
CA ILE A 94 -9.22 -15.45 0.92
C ILE A 94 -8.62 -16.86 1.01
N PRO A 95 -9.42 -17.95 1.12
CA PRO A 95 -8.89 -19.30 1.18
C PRO A 95 -7.94 -19.56 0.00
N GLY A 96 -6.69 -19.95 0.29
CA GLY A 96 -5.64 -20.15 -0.71
C GLY A 96 -4.81 -18.90 -1.05
N THR A 97 -5.10 -17.73 -0.46
CA THR A 97 -4.25 -16.53 -0.55
C THR A 97 -3.38 -16.40 0.69
N LYS A 98 -2.09 -16.12 0.48
CA LYS A 98 -1.16 -15.86 1.57
C LYS A 98 -1.28 -14.40 1.99
N LEU A 99 -1.74 -14.18 3.22
CA LEU A 99 -1.70 -12.86 3.84
C LEU A 99 -0.24 -12.55 4.19
N LEU A 100 0.31 -11.50 3.58
CA LEU A 100 1.58 -10.94 4.00
C LEU A 100 1.30 -9.84 5.02
N GLU A 101 2.00 -9.92 6.14
CA GLU A 101 2.00 -8.83 7.10
C GLU A 101 2.58 -7.58 6.42
N ASN A 102 1.92 -6.45 6.60
CA ASN A 102 2.39 -5.20 6.04
C ASN A 102 2.17 -4.06 7.05
N THR A 103 3.09 -3.11 7.05
CA THR A 103 3.04 -1.96 7.96
C THR A 103 3.28 -0.71 7.14
N MET A 104 2.42 0.28 7.30
CA MET A 104 2.55 1.59 6.66
C MET A 104 2.95 2.61 7.70
N PHE A 105 3.88 3.49 7.33
CA PHE A 105 4.46 4.49 8.20
C PHE A 105 3.98 5.86 7.71
N PRO A 106 2.99 6.49 8.37
CA PRO A 106 2.54 7.83 8.04
C PRO A 106 3.45 8.89 8.64
N CYS A 107 3.52 10.06 8.00
CA CYS A 107 4.20 11.22 8.52
C CYS A 107 3.50 11.71 9.80
N SER A 108 4.26 11.93 10.87
CA SER A 108 3.73 12.39 12.15
C SER A 108 3.06 13.77 12.09
N ARG A 109 3.42 14.59 11.10
CA ARG A 109 2.95 15.99 10.94
C ARG A 109 1.69 16.13 10.08
N CYS A 110 1.59 15.36 8.99
CA CYS A 110 0.52 15.55 8.00
C CYS A 110 -0.31 14.29 7.72
N GLY A 111 0.12 13.13 8.23
CA GLY A 111 -0.53 11.84 8.08
C GLY A 111 -0.30 11.14 6.74
N ARG A 112 0.38 11.77 5.77
CA ARG A 112 0.70 11.16 4.47
C ARG A 112 1.69 10.01 4.63
N ILE A 113 1.51 8.93 3.88
CA ILE A 113 2.40 7.77 3.95
C ILE A 113 3.81 8.14 3.47
N THR A 114 4.82 7.84 4.28
CA THR A 114 6.25 8.07 3.99
C THR A 114 6.99 6.79 3.66
N ALA A 115 6.51 5.64 4.11
CA ALA A 115 7.07 4.33 3.79
C ALA A 115 6.07 3.18 4.01
N ARG A 116 6.37 2.02 3.41
CA ARG A 116 5.68 0.75 3.66
C ARG A 116 6.66 -0.41 3.78
N LEU A 117 6.43 -1.29 4.75
CA LEU A 117 7.09 -2.58 4.89
C LEU A 117 6.12 -3.72 4.57
N VAL A 118 6.61 -4.75 3.89
CA VAL A 118 5.92 -6.01 3.64
C VAL A 118 6.80 -7.12 4.19
N PHE A 119 6.29 -7.87 5.17
CA PHE A 119 7.02 -8.94 5.84
C PHE A 119 6.67 -10.29 5.22
N ALA A 120 7.72 -11.04 4.86
CA ALA A 120 7.66 -12.36 4.25
C ALA A 120 8.78 -13.24 4.86
N PRO A 121 8.68 -13.60 6.16
CA PRO A 121 9.73 -14.36 6.86
C PRO A 121 10.01 -15.73 6.23
N GLU A 122 9.12 -16.24 5.38
CA GLU A 122 9.36 -17.44 4.58
C GLU A 122 10.42 -17.29 3.49
N CYS A 123 10.73 -16.06 3.07
CA CYS A 123 11.68 -15.80 1.99
C CYS A 123 13.08 -15.92 2.56
N ALA A 124 13.63 -17.13 2.53
CA ALA A 124 14.94 -17.46 3.10
C ALA A 124 16.10 -17.30 2.09
N SER A 125 15.79 -17.09 0.81
CA SER A 125 16.79 -16.90 -0.24
C SER A 125 16.53 -15.66 -1.10
N GLU A 126 17.57 -15.19 -1.79
CA GLU A 126 17.46 -14.12 -2.77
C GLU A 126 16.46 -14.45 -3.89
N ALA A 127 16.41 -15.71 -4.34
CA ALA A 127 15.47 -16.16 -5.35
C ALA A 127 14.01 -16.02 -4.88
N ASP A 128 13.72 -16.32 -3.61
CA ASP A 128 12.39 -16.15 -3.03
C ASP A 128 11.99 -14.66 -2.98
N MET A 129 12.92 -13.81 -2.55
CA MET A 129 12.72 -12.35 -2.48
C MET A 129 12.41 -11.78 -3.87
N LEU A 130 13.16 -12.18 -4.90
CA LEU A 130 12.96 -11.71 -6.27
C LEU A 130 11.63 -12.21 -6.84
N SER A 131 11.30 -13.48 -6.63
CA SER A 131 10.05 -14.11 -7.09
C SER A 131 8.82 -13.45 -6.46
N LEU A 132 8.82 -13.27 -5.13
CA LEU A 132 7.72 -12.59 -4.43
C LEU A 132 7.67 -11.10 -4.79
N GLY A 133 8.82 -10.44 -4.91
CA GLY A 133 8.91 -9.06 -5.34
C GLY A 133 8.38 -8.82 -6.75
N GLU A 134 8.45 -9.80 -7.65
CA GLU A 134 7.84 -9.71 -8.98
C GLU A 134 6.31 -9.85 -8.91
N ARG A 135 5.81 -10.76 -8.05
CA ARG A 135 4.36 -10.90 -7.81
C ARG A 135 3.74 -9.63 -7.23
N LEU A 136 4.47 -8.94 -6.35
CA LEU A 136 4.03 -7.69 -5.72
C LEU A 136 4.26 -6.44 -6.61
N ARG A 137 4.90 -6.60 -7.77
CA ARG A 137 5.32 -5.47 -8.62
C ARG A 137 4.16 -4.56 -8.97
N ASN A 138 3.00 -5.13 -9.33
CA ASN A 138 1.83 -4.34 -9.72
C ASN A 138 1.16 -3.64 -8.52
N ASP A 139 1.26 -4.24 -7.33
CA ASP A 139 0.65 -3.70 -6.10
C ASP A 139 1.39 -2.46 -5.58
N VAL A 140 2.69 -2.36 -5.88
CA VAL A 140 3.57 -1.28 -5.37
C VAL A 140 4.04 -0.33 -6.46
N ARG A 141 3.70 -0.59 -7.74
CA ARG A 141 4.19 0.16 -8.91
C ARG A 141 3.97 1.67 -8.82
N TYR A 142 2.86 2.06 -8.21
CA TYR A 142 2.42 3.45 -8.11
C TYR A 142 2.65 4.06 -6.74
N ALA A 143 3.33 3.35 -5.82
CA ALA A 143 3.67 3.89 -4.51
C ALA A 143 4.66 5.04 -4.69
N PRO A 144 4.30 6.29 -4.30
CA PRO A 144 5.19 7.44 -4.40
C PRO A 144 6.25 7.47 -3.27
N TYR A 145 6.23 6.48 -2.39
CA TYR A 145 7.10 6.32 -1.23
C TYR A 145 7.84 4.97 -1.31
N PRO A 146 8.95 4.82 -0.56
CA PRO A 146 9.66 3.56 -0.48
C PRO A 146 8.79 2.41 0.04
N VAL A 147 8.87 1.28 -0.66
CA VAL A 147 8.27 0.01 -0.21
C VAL A 147 9.36 -1.03 -0.13
N TRP A 148 9.52 -1.65 1.04
CA TRP A 148 10.49 -2.74 1.25
C TRP A 148 9.81 -4.06 1.54
N LEU A 149 10.30 -5.11 0.89
CA LEU A 149 10.04 -6.50 1.25
C LEU A 149 11.12 -6.95 2.25
N ILE A 150 10.68 -7.49 3.39
CA ILE A 150 11.53 -7.97 4.48
C ILE A 150 11.37 -9.50 4.59
N GLY A 151 12.44 -10.23 4.31
CA GLY A 151 12.51 -11.68 4.30
C GLY A 151 13.03 -12.26 5.62
N ALA A 152 13.45 -13.52 5.55
CA ALA A 152 13.95 -14.26 6.71
C ALA A 152 15.21 -13.62 7.31
N PRO A 153 15.39 -13.72 8.64
CA PRO A 153 16.65 -13.37 9.29
C PRO A 153 17.75 -14.41 8.97
N ASP A 154 19.02 -14.04 9.14
CA ASP A 154 20.16 -14.99 9.14
C ASP A 154 20.43 -15.62 10.52
N SER A 155 19.75 -15.16 11.56
CA SER A 155 19.95 -15.58 12.94
C SER A 155 18.62 -15.58 13.69
N GLU A 156 18.49 -16.45 14.69
CA GLU A 156 17.37 -16.44 15.64
C GLU A 156 17.59 -15.42 16.78
N ASP A 157 18.80 -14.85 16.89
CA ASP A 157 19.11 -13.80 17.86
C ASP A 157 18.81 -12.43 17.26
N ASP A 158 17.67 -11.85 17.65
CA ASP A 158 17.18 -10.54 17.21
C ASP A 158 18.17 -9.39 17.44
N SER A 159 19.11 -9.52 18.39
CA SER A 159 20.10 -8.47 18.67
C SER A 159 21.17 -8.34 17.60
N VAL A 160 21.31 -9.35 16.74
CA VAL A 160 22.29 -9.40 15.65
C VAL A 160 21.68 -9.78 14.30
N ALA A 161 20.44 -10.28 14.29
CA ALA A 161 19.77 -10.79 13.11
C ALA A 161 19.67 -9.73 12.01
N ARG A 162 20.05 -10.10 10.79
CA ARG A 162 19.89 -9.29 9.59
C ARG A 162 18.93 -9.96 8.65
N HIS A 163 17.92 -9.20 8.24
CA HIS A 163 16.88 -9.68 7.35
C HIS A 163 17.27 -9.46 5.90
N LEU A 164 16.91 -10.42 5.04
CA LEU A 164 16.87 -10.17 3.61
C LEU A 164 15.94 -9.00 3.34
N THR A 165 16.40 -8.02 2.57
CA THR A 165 15.69 -6.78 2.32
C THR A 165 15.75 -6.48 0.83
N LEU A 166 14.61 -6.14 0.24
CA LEU A 166 14.49 -5.75 -1.16
C LEU A 166 13.60 -4.51 -1.26
N GLN A 167 14.11 -3.44 -1.89
CA GLN A 167 13.28 -2.29 -2.21
C GLN A 167 12.48 -2.58 -3.49
N LEU A 168 11.15 -2.51 -3.39
CA LEU A 168 10.22 -2.74 -4.50
C LEU A 168 9.84 -1.44 -5.22
N ALA A 169 9.76 -0.33 -4.49
CA ALA A 169 9.37 0.99 -4.99
C ALA A 169 10.12 2.12 -4.23
N PRO A 170 10.18 3.35 -4.77
CA PRO A 170 9.78 3.73 -6.13
C PRO A 170 10.77 3.24 -7.20
N ILE A 171 12.02 2.96 -6.81
CA ILE A 171 13.05 2.38 -7.66
C ILE A 171 13.39 1.02 -7.08
N ARG A 172 13.31 -0.02 -7.91
CA ARG A 172 13.67 -1.37 -7.51
C ARG A 172 15.17 -1.44 -7.21
N GLY A 173 15.51 -1.94 -6.02
CA GLY A 173 16.89 -2.16 -5.59
C GLY A 173 17.34 -3.61 -5.79
N GLU A 174 18.55 -3.91 -5.33
CA GLU A 174 19.07 -5.27 -5.19
C GLU A 174 18.62 -5.88 -3.86
N VAL A 175 18.81 -7.19 -3.70
CA VAL A 175 18.59 -7.88 -2.43
C VAL A 175 19.84 -7.73 -1.56
N TYR A 176 19.67 -7.35 -0.29
CA TYR A 176 20.76 -7.19 0.66
C TYR A 176 20.32 -7.62 2.06
N ARG A 177 21.27 -7.71 3.00
CA ARG A 177 20.99 -7.97 4.41
C ARG A 177 21.04 -6.68 5.21
N GLU A 178 20.01 -6.38 5.98
CA GLU A 178 19.93 -5.20 6.82
C GLU A 178 19.46 -5.54 8.23
N HIS A 179 20.05 -4.88 9.22
CA HIS A 179 19.64 -5.01 10.62
C HIS A 179 18.40 -4.12 10.88
N PRO A 180 17.43 -4.54 11.71
CA PRO A 180 16.23 -3.75 12.02
C PRO A 180 16.53 -2.31 12.43
N ASP A 181 17.56 -2.05 13.24
CA ASP A 181 17.92 -0.69 13.66
C ASP A 181 18.28 0.25 12.49
N LYS A 182 18.92 -0.28 11.45
CA LYS A 182 19.23 0.50 10.25
C LYS A 182 17.95 0.83 9.47
N MET A 183 17.05 -0.14 9.34
CA MET A 183 15.75 0.11 8.71
C MET A 183 14.94 1.14 9.51
N ASN A 184 14.86 0.99 10.84
CA ASN A 184 14.16 1.92 11.73
C ASN A 184 14.73 3.35 11.63
N SER A 185 16.05 3.49 11.55
CA SER A 185 16.70 4.78 11.34
C SER A 185 16.27 5.44 10.02
N ARG A 186 16.17 4.65 8.93
CA ARG A 186 15.69 5.15 7.63
C ARG A 186 14.23 5.60 7.68
N LEU A 187 13.38 4.86 8.39
CA LEU A 187 11.97 5.22 8.57
C LEU A 187 11.82 6.55 9.31
N MET A 188 12.60 6.76 10.38
CA MET A 188 12.63 8.04 11.11
C MET A 188 13.12 9.18 10.21
N GLU A 189 14.21 8.97 9.46
CA GLU A 189 14.72 9.99 8.55
C GLU A 189 13.71 10.38 7.46
N LEU A 190 12.89 9.44 6.99
CA LEU A 190 11.85 9.71 6.00
C LEU A 190 10.72 10.55 6.58
N ASP A 191 10.34 10.34 7.84
CA ASP A 191 9.37 11.20 8.53
C ASP A 191 9.93 12.61 8.73
N ASP A 192 11.17 12.72 9.23
CA ASP A 192 11.84 13.99 9.50
C ASP A 192 12.00 14.84 8.23
N LYS A 193 12.44 14.21 7.13
CA LYS A 193 12.70 14.87 5.84
C LYS A 193 11.43 15.04 4.99
N HIS A 194 10.27 14.55 5.43
CA HIS A 194 9.04 14.70 4.67
C HIS A 194 8.63 16.18 4.55
N HIS A 195 8.52 16.67 3.31
CA HIS A 195 8.04 18.01 3.04
C HIS A 195 6.51 17.98 2.99
N CYS A 196 5.86 18.54 4.02
CA CYS A 196 4.41 18.52 4.20
C CYS A 196 3.69 19.49 3.24
#